data_AF-A0AAQ4FDM3-F1
#
_entry.id   AF-A0AAQ4FDM3-F1
#
_cell.length_a   1.000
_cell.length_b   1.000
_cell.length_c   1.000
_cell.angle_alpha   90.00
_cell.angle_beta   90.00
_cell.angle_gamma   90.00
#
_symmetry.space_group_name_H-M   'P 1'
#
loop_
_entity.id
_entity.type
_entity.pdbx_description
1 polymer ?
#
loop_
_entity_poly.entity_id
_entity_poly.type
_entity_poly.pdbx_seq_one_letter_code
_entity_poly.pdbx_strand_id
1 'polypeptide(L)'
;MANQSLDPLPIPRQKFVVDVLGHIEMNNALLTGLSSLQRTGLVYLYVNDSGLTLHVDVGSGELTMNFTTKLKIMFVKREVNVSITTSSTQVILDVGE
;
A
#
# COMPACT_ATOMS: atom_id res chain seq x y z
N MET A 1 2.53 23.36 -2.68
CA MET A 1 2.02 21.98 -2.83
C MET A 1 2.21 21.30 -1.48
N ALA A 2 1.15 20.74 -0.88
CA ALA A 2 1.25 20.14 0.45
C ALA A 2 2.18 18.94 0.37
N ASN A 3 3.31 19.01 1.06
CA ASN A 3 4.26 17.92 1.20
C ASN A 3 3.66 16.91 2.21
N GLN A 4 2.62 16.18 1.80
CA GLN A 4 2.06 15.12 2.62
C GLN A 4 3.11 14.01 2.73
N SER A 5 3.52 13.71 3.96
CA SER A 5 4.44 12.59 4.19
C SER A 5 3.81 11.32 3.65
N LEU A 6 4.55 10.62 2.78
CA LEU A 6 4.16 9.29 2.31
C LEU A 6 4.41 8.21 3.39
N ASP A 7 4.96 8.59 4.55
CA ASP A 7 5.18 7.68 5.66
C ASP A 7 5.00 8.42 7.00
N PRO A 8 3.99 8.09 7.82
CA PRO A 8 2.92 7.12 7.56
C PRO A 8 1.93 7.62 6.50
N LEU A 9 1.57 6.78 5.53
CA LEU A 9 0.52 7.07 4.54
C LEU A 9 -0.86 6.70 5.12
N PRO A 10 -1.77 7.67 5.32
CA PRO A 10 -3.14 7.37 5.71
C PRO A 10 -3.90 6.71 4.57
N ILE A 11 -4.53 5.56 4.85
CA ILE A 11 -5.38 4.85 3.90
C ILE A 11 -6.84 5.22 4.16
N PRO A 12 -7.62 5.59 3.13
CA PRO A 12 -9.03 5.91 3.28
C PRO A 12 -9.82 4.75 3.91
N ARG A 13 -10.87 5.09 4.66
CA ARG A 13 -11.78 4.11 5.26
C ARG A 13 -12.40 3.24 4.15
N GLN A 14 -12.29 1.91 4.31
CA GLN A 14 -12.89 0.95 3.39
C GLN A 14 -13.84 0.01 4.14
N LYS A 15 -14.93 -0.36 3.45
CA LYS A 15 -15.91 -1.32 3.94
C LYS A 15 -15.93 -2.51 3.00
N PHE A 16 -15.85 -3.70 3.57
CA PHE A 16 -15.89 -4.96 2.83
C PHE A 16 -17.00 -5.83 3.37
N VAL A 17 -17.64 -6.59 2.48
CA VAL A 17 -18.57 -7.65 2.86
C VAL A 17 -17.83 -8.96 2.68
N VAL A 18 -17.78 -9.77 3.74
CA VAL A 18 -17.18 -11.10 3.74
C VAL A 18 -18.25 -12.09 4.18
N ASP A 19 -18.55 -13.07 3.34
CA ASP A 19 -19.72 -13.94 3.47
C ASP A 19 -19.85 -14.63 4.85
N VAL A 20 -18.73 -14.92 5.52
CA VAL A 20 -18.71 -15.59 6.84
C VAL A 20 -18.66 -14.60 8.02
N LEU A 21 -18.04 -13.44 7.81
CA LEU A 21 -17.73 -12.47 8.88
C LEU A 21 -18.61 -11.20 8.83
N GLY A 22 -19.56 -11.17 7.91
CA GLY A 22 -20.46 -10.05 7.69
C GLY A 22 -19.72 -8.83 7.14
N HIS A 23 -19.91 -7.68 7.79
CA HIS A 23 -19.32 -6.42 7.35
C HIS A 23 -18.05 -6.15 8.14
N ILE A 24 -16.97 -5.87 7.42
CA ILE A 24 -15.68 -5.45 7.95
C ILE A 24 -15.49 -3.99 7.57
N GLU A 25 -15.07 -3.19 8.55
CA GLU A 25 -14.81 -1.79 8.33
C GLU A 25 -13.42 -1.41 8.83
N MET A 26 -12.55 -1.08 7.88
CA MET A 26 -11.19 -0.65 8.15
C MET A 26 -11.18 0.84 8.52
N ASN A 27 -10.81 1.15 9.76
CA ASN A 27 -10.71 2.52 10.26
C ASN A 27 -9.27 2.85 10.65
N ASN A 28 -8.90 4.13 10.48
CA ASN A 28 -7.61 4.68 10.89
C ASN A 28 -6.41 3.87 10.38
N ALA A 29 -6.52 3.38 9.14
CA ALA A 29 -5.47 2.58 8.53
C ALA A 29 -4.26 3.46 8.21
N LEU A 30 -3.09 3.03 8.66
CA LEU A 30 -1.81 3.68 8.40
C LEU A 30 -0.87 2.65 7.77
N LEU A 31 -0.31 3.01 6.62
CA LEU A 31 0.75 2.26 5.95
C LEU A 31 2.10 2.91 6.29
N THR A 32 3.02 2.12 6.85
CA THR A 32 4.36 2.56 7.22
C THR A 32 5.44 1.76 6.50
N GLY A 33 6.63 2.34 6.38
CA GLY A 33 7.78 1.70 5.73
C GLY A 33 8.01 2.16 4.30
N LEU A 34 7.18 3.05 3.76
CA LEU A 34 7.38 3.67 2.44
C LEU A 34 8.65 4.54 2.40
N SER A 35 9.12 5.05 3.54
CA SER A 35 10.42 5.73 3.66
C SER A 35 11.62 4.83 3.36
N SER A 36 11.43 3.50 3.38
CA SER A 36 12.48 2.52 3.02
C SER A 36 12.51 2.17 1.54
N LEU A 37 11.68 2.80 0.71
CA LEU A 37 11.68 2.59 -0.73
C LEU A 37 13.05 2.95 -1.32
N GLN A 38 13.64 1.98 -2.01
CA GLN A 38 14.93 2.11 -2.67
C GLN A 38 14.88 1.40 -4.01
N ARG A 39 15.71 1.85 -4.96
CA ARG A 39 15.84 1.17 -6.25
C ARG A 39 16.40 -0.24 -6.03
N THR A 40 15.69 -1.27 -6.50
CA THR A 40 16.05 -2.69 -6.29
C THR A 40 16.55 -3.40 -7.54
N GLY A 41 16.67 -2.70 -8.67
CA GLY A 41 17.11 -3.29 -9.93
C GLY A 41 17.87 -2.34 -10.85
N LEU A 42 18.13 -2.80 -12.06
CA LEU A 42 18.67 -1.97 -13.13
C LEU A 42 17.61 -0.97 -13.60
N VAL A 43 18.10 0.16 -14.10
CA VAL A 43 17.26 1.13 -14.80
C VAL A 43 17.36 0.80 -16.28
N TYR A 44 16.22 0.54 -16.92
CA TYR A 44 16.20 0.35 -18.36
C TYR A 44 15.76 1.65 -19.02
N LEU A 45 16.58 2.12 -19.95
CA LEU A 45 16.29 3.28 -20.77
C LEU A 45 16.13 2.82 -22.21
N TYR A 46 15.00 3.13 -22.81
CA TYR A 46 14.72 2.86 -24.21
C TYR A 46 14.41 4.18 -24.91
N VAL A 47 15.08 4.40 -26.04
CA VAL A 47 14.78 5.54 -26.92
C VAL A 47 14.23 4.96 -28.22
N ASN A 48 13.03 5.38 -28.59
CA ASN A 48 12.39 4.98 -29.84
C ASN A 48 11.82 6.22 -30.55
N ASP A 49 11.19 6.00 -31.71
CA ASP A 49 10.62 7.07 -32.54
C ASP A 49 9.50 7.86 -31.82
N SER A 50 8.92 7.31 -30.75
CA SER A 50 7.90 7.97 -29.91
C SER A 50 8.47 8.76 -28.73
N GLY A 51 9.76 8.61 -28.39
CA GLY A 51 10.39 9.36 -27.31
C GLY A 51 11.29 8.51 -26.41
N LEU A 52 11.50 9.01 -25.20
CA LEU A 52 12.34 8.41 -24.18
C LEU A 52 11.46 7.69 -23.15
N THR A 53 11.68 6.39 -22.96
CA THR A 53 11.03 5.59 -21.93
C THR A 53 12.05 5.13 -20.90
N LEU A 54 11.75 5.41 -19.63
CA LEU A 54 12.53 5.01 -18.47
C LEU A 54 11.75 4.02 -17.62
N HIS A 55 12.32 2.86 -17.38
CA HIS A 55 11.79 1.82 -16.49
C HIS A 55 12.68 1.68 -15.26
N VAL A 56 12.09 1.83 -14.07
CA VAL A 56 12.81 1.71 -12.79
C VAL A 56 12.08 0.76 -11.86
N ASP A 57 12.80 -0.29 -11.43
CA ASP A 57 12.38 -1.15 -10.33
C ASP A 57 12.68 -0.51 -8.98
N VAL A 58 11.64 -0.21 -8.21
CA VAL A 58 11.72 0.27 -6.83
C VAL A 58 11.16 -0.80 -5.91
N GLY A 59 11.88 -1.13 -4.86
CA GLY A 59 11.39 -2.03 -3.82
C GLY A 59 11.43 -1.37 -2.46
N SER A 60 10.59 -1.83 -1.55
CA SER A 60 10.67 -1.46 -0.14
C SER A 60 11.30 -2.57 0.67
N GLY A 61 11.75 -2.23 1.88
CA GLY A 61 11.85 -3.22 2.95
C GLY A 61 10.44 -3.69 3.38
N GLU A 62 10.27 -3.93 4.67
CA GLU A 62 8.97 -4.30 5.22
C GLU A 62 7.98 -3.14 5.16
N LEU A 63 6.82 -3.37 4.54
CA LEU A 63 5.66 -2.49 4.65
C LEU A 63 4.73 -3.04 5.71
N THR A 64 4.31 -2.20 6.64
CA THR A 64 3.35 -2.58 7.68
C THR A 64 2.10 -1.72 7.59
N MET A 65 0.95 -2.37 7.49
CA MET A 65 -0.36 -1.73 7.54
C MET A 65 -1.02 -2.04 8.88
N ASN A 66 -1.28 -1.00 9.67
CA ASN A 66 -1.97 -1.12 10.95
C ASN A 66 -3.34 -0.45 10.85
N PHE A 67 -4.39 -1.15 11.29
CA PHE A 67 -5.74 -0.61 11.31
C PHE A 67 -6.59 -1.25 12.41
N THR A 68 -7.64 -0.54 12.79
CA THR A 68 -8.66 -1.07 13.70
C THR A 68 -9.91 -1.41 12.90
N THR A 69 -10.48 -2.58 13.13
CA THR A 69 -11.69 -3.04 12.46
C THR A 69 -12.76 -3.47 13.42
N LYS A 70 -14.01 -3.19 13.07
CA LYS A 70 -15.19 -3.73 13.75
C LYS A 70 -15.69 -4.92 12.96
N LEU A 71 -15.55 -6.10 13.54
CA LEU A 71 -15.99 -7.35 12.97
C LEU A 71 -17.36 -7.72 13.55
N LYS A 72 -18.31 -8.09 12.71
CA LYS A 72 -19.64 -8.58 13.13
C LYS A 72 -19.84 -10.03 12.71
N ILE A 73 -19.49 -10.96 13.59
CA ILE A 73 -19.77 -12.39 13.39
C ILE A 73 -21.12 -12.72 14.03
N MET A 74 -22.12 -13.06 13.21
CA MET A 74 -23.49 -13.35 13.65
C MET A 74 -24.06 -12.23 14.55
N PHE A 75 -24.22 -12.50 15.86
CA PHE A 75 -24.75 -11.57 16.86
C PHE A 75 -23.67 -10.83 17.68
N VAL A 76 -22.39 -11.14 17.47
CA VAL A 76 -21.29 -10.58 18.24
C VAL A 76 -20.57 -9.52 17.43
N LYS A 77 -20.40 -8.33 18.02
CA LYS A 77 -19.54 -7.27 17.49
C LYS A 77 -18.25 -7.23 18.31
N ARG A 78 -17.10 -7.27 17.62
CA ARG A 78 -15.78 -7.12 18.24
C ARG A 78 -14.99 -6.05 17.53
N GLU A 79 -14.22 -5.30 18.29
CA GLU A 79 -13.20 -4.40 17.76
C GLU A 79 -11.86 -5.12 17.85
N VAL A 80 -11.11 -5.13 16.74
CA VAL A 80 -9.86 -5.87 16.61
C VAL A 80 -8.83 -4.95 15.98
N ASN A 81 -7.61 -4.97 16.52
CA ASN A 81 -6.46 -4.35 15.88
C ASN A 81 -5.79 -5.36 14.96
N VAL A 82 -5.58 -4.98 13.72
CA VAL A 82 -4.97 -5.82 12.70
C VAL A 82 -3.67 -5.15 12.26
N SER A 83 -2.61 -5.95 12.23
CA SER A 83 -1.30 -5.57 11.69
C SER A 83 -0.96 -6.56 10.58
N ILE A 84 -0.69 -6.04 9.39
CA ILE A 84 -0.30 -6.82 8.22
C ILE A 84 1.08 -6.34 7.79
N THR A 85 2.06 -7.24 7.77
CA THR A 85 3.42 -6.95 7.32
C THR A 85 3.71 -7.69 6.02
N THR A 86 4.19 -6.96 5.02
CA THR A 86 4.59 -7.50 3.71
C THR A 86 6.08 -7.24 3.51
N SER A 87 6.86 -8.31 3.35
CA SER A 87 8.33 -8.24 3.27
C SER A 87 8.88 -8.11 1.84
N SER A 88 8.01 -8.05 0.82
CA SER A 88 8.41 -7.84 -0.58
C SER A 88 7.35 -7.03 -1.31
N THR A 89 7.67 -5.78 -1.61
CA THR A 89 6.83 -4.91 -2.44
C THR A 89 7.69 -4.36 -3.56
N GLN A 90 7.21 -4.48 -4.80
CA GLN A 90 7.83 -3.90 -5.98
C GLN A 90 6.89 -2.85 -6.56
N VAL A 91 7.43 -1.68 -6.85
CA VAL A 91 6.79 -0.60 -7.57
C VAL A 91 7.57 -0.43 -8.87
N ILE A 92 6.88 -0.58 -9.98
CA ILE A 92 7.43 -0.34 -11.31
C ILE A 92 7.07 1.10 -11.68
N LEU A 93 8.09 1.91 -11.97
CA LEU A 93 7.92 3.25 -12.52
C LEU A 93 8.29 3.25 -14.00
N ASP A 94 7.28 3.46 -14.84
CA ASP A 94 7.43 3.74 -16.27
C ASP A 94 7.22 5.24 -16.50
N VAL A 95 8.25 5.93 -16.97
CA VAL A 95 8.18 7.35 -17.35
C VAL A 95 8.41 7.45 -18.85
N GLY A 96 7.41 7.95 -19.58
CA GLY A 96 7.49 8.23 -21.01
C GLY A 96 6.97 9.64 -21.32
N GLU A 97 7.56 10.28 -22.33
CA GLU A 97 6.96 11.39 -23.07
C GLU A 97 6.08 10.87 -24.22
#